data_AF-A0A2U3AKA7-F1
#
_entry.id   AF-A0A2U3AKA7-F1
#
_cell.length_a   1.000
_cell.length_b   1.000
_cell.length_c   1.000
_cell.angle_alpha   90.00
_cell.angle_beta   90.00
_cell.angle_gamma   90.00
#
_symmetry.space_group_name_H-M   'P 1'
#
loop_
_entity.id
_entity.type
_entity.pdbx_description
1 polymer ?
#
loop_
_entity_poly.entity_id
_entity_poly.type
_entity_poly.pdbx_seq_one_letter_code
_entity_poly.pdbx_strand_id
1 'polypeptide(L)'
;MNINIEKKYIPLANYFNATTEAAFKLSFTEIETIIGQKLPNAAYLNQSWWKKTKPPLQHYLAWTSNGYIVSKVQPGYFIHFEKPQHTITDKLYHTEDKQCTFIIRPAELDDARNILNLQDQFSLDNSIFFCDHMTIPHTTQSLRKKISQWHSSKSGHLLTAIVDGSIGGIIQVVGNASPAMAHRAEINIGILPQYETQHIDLALLETAEQWARQNGINRLELSVLKAQNRTIKRFEKFGFSIEGIRQNALFIDGRYEDEFYMGKVLL
;
A
#
# COMPACT_ATOMS: atom_id res chain seq x y z
N MET A 1 8.82 12.29 -23.09
CA MET A 1 9.02 11.01 -23.83
C MET A 1 8.36 9.91 -23.03
N ASN A 2 7.57 9.03 -23.65
CA ASN A 2 7.11 7.82 -22.96
C ASN A 2 8.27 6.84 -22.83
N ILE A 3 8.86 6.78 -21.63
CA ILE A 3 9.89 5.81 -21.30
C ILE A 3 9.19 4.45 -21.22
N ASN A 4 9.49 3.55 -22.16
CA ASN A 4 8.90 2.22 -22.19
C ASN A 4 9.54 1.34 -21.11
N ILE A 5 8.99 1.41 -19.89
CA ILE A 5 9.38 0.58 -18.76
C ILE A 5 8.54 -0.71 -18.79
N GLU A 6 9.19 -1.86 -18.66
CA GLU A 6 8.51 -3.15 -18.44
C GLU A 6 7.50 -3.01 -17.28
N LYS A 7 6.20 -3.24 -17.54
CA LYS A 7 5.08 -2.94 -16.60
C LYS A 7 5.35 -3.31 -15.14
N LYS A 8 5.98 -4.46 -14.93
CA LYS A 8 6.29 -5.02 -13.60
C LYS A 8 7.29 -4.20 -12.77
N TYR A 9 8.10 -3.33 -13.38
CA TYR A 9 9.00 -2.42 -12.65
C TYR A 9 8.47 -0.98 -12.55
N ILE A 10 7.25 -0.70 -13.03
CA ILE A 10 6.60 0.61 -12.81
C ILE A 10 6.49 0.95 -11.31
N PRO A 11 6.15 0.03 -10.39
CA PRO A 11 6.16 0.33 -8.96
C PRO A 11 7.53 0.80 -8.45
N LEU A 12 8.61 0.17 -8.91
CA LEU A 12 9.97 0.58 -8.57
C LEU A 12 10.30 1.96 -9.15
N ALA A 13 9.88 2.24 -10.38
CA ALA A 13 10.05 3.56 -11.00
C ALA A 13 9.31 4.66 -10.23
N ASN A 14 8.09 4.37 -9.76
CA ASN A 14 7.30 5.28 -8.93
C ASN A 14 7.98 5.52 -7.57
N TYR A 15 8.57 4.49 -6.95
CA TYR A 15 9.34 4.62 -5.71
C TYR A 15 10.53 5.58 -5.89
N PHE A 16 11.34 5.40 -6.94
CA PHE A 16 12.45 6.31 -7.25
C PHE A 16 12.01 7.74 -7.59
N ASN A 17 10.83 7.93 -8.18
CA ASN A 17 10.26 9.25 -8.43
C ASN A 17 9.76 9.93 -7.13
N ALA A 18 9.25 9.14 -6.18
CA ALA A 18 8.84 9.62 -4.86
C ALA A 18 10.03 9.86 -3.90
N THR A 19 11.19 9.24 -4.15
CA THR A 19 12.35 9.36 -3.25
C THR A 19 13.01 10.74 -3.35
N THR A 20 13.08 11.43 -2.22
CA THR A 20 13.78 12.72 -2.07
C THR A 20 15.29 12.54 -1.82
N GLU A 21 15.69 11.45 -1.16
CA GLU A 21 17.09 11.18 -0.79
C GLU A 21 18.01 11.03 -2.02
N ALA A 22 19.15 11.72 -1.98
CA ALA A 22 20.14 11.68 -3.06
C ALA A 22 20.91 10.34 -3.14
N ALA A 23 21.01 9.61 -2.03
CA ALA A 23 21.61 8.28 -1.98
C ALA A 23 20.99 7.44 -0.86
N PHE A 24 20.64 6.19 -1.16
CA PHE A 24 20.01 5.27 -0.22
C PHE A 24 20.31 3.80 -0.57
N LYS A 25 19.94 2.88 0.33
CA LYS A 25 20.07 1.43 0.13
C LYS A 25 18.70 0.77 0.12
N LEU A 26 18.53 -0.25 -0.74
CA LEU A 26 17.42 -1.19 -0.65
C LEU A 26 17.96 -2.62 -0.66
N SER A 27 17.43 -3.45 0.22
CA SER A 27 17.62 -4.90 0.21
C SER A 27 16.89 -5.56 -0.96
N PHE A 28 17.28 -6.78 -1.30
CA PHE A 28 16.58 -7.55 -2.33
C PHE A 28 15.10 -7.75 -1.96
N THR A 29 14.80 -8.02 -0.68
CA THR A 29 13.43 -8.22 -0.18
C THR A 29 12.60 -6.93 -0.24
N GLU A 30 13.19 -5.77 0.07
CA GLU A 30 12.51 -4.48 -0.08
C GLU A 30 12.21 -4.16 -1.56
N ILE A 31 13.16 -4.43 -2.47
CA ILE A 31 12.91 -4.25 -3.91
C ILE A 31 11.80 -5.19 -4.41
N GLU A 32 11.80 -6.46 -3.99
CA GLU A 32 10.70 -7.40 -4.30
C GLU A 32 9.35 -6.94 -3.73
N THR A 33 9.35 -6.36 -2.53
CA THR A 33 8.16 -5.81 -1.88
C THR A 33 7.67 -4.53 -2.55
N ILE A 34 8.55 -3.70 -3.11
CA ILE A 34 8.18 -2.56 -3.95
C ILE A 34 7.56 -3.04 -5.27
N ILE A 35 8.18 -4.02 -5.94
CA ILE A 35 7.76 -4.57 -7.24
C ILE A 35 6.49 -5.44 -7.12
N GLY A 36 6.29 -6.14 -6.00
CA GLY A 36 5.18 -7.08 -5.75
C GLY A 36 5.41 -8.51 -6.25
N GLN A 37 6.63 -8.85 -6.67
CA GLN A 37 6.95 -10.17 -7.22
C GLN A 37 8.44 -10.48 -7.07
N LYS A 38 8.79 -11.76 -7.15
CA LYS A 38 10.20 -12.20 -7.12
C LYS A 38 11.06 -11.63 -8.26
N LEU A 39 12.27 -11.21 -7.89
CA LEU A 39 13.33 -10.81 -8.80
C LEU A 39 13.84 -12.04 -9.58
N PRO A 40 14.26 -11.88 -10.85
CA PRO A 40 14.83 -13.00 -11.61
C PRO A 40 16.18 -13.43 -11.00
N ASN A 41 16.50 -14.73 -11.05
CA ASN A 41 17.76 -15.31 -10.52
C ASN A 41 19.02 -14.53 -10.94
N ALA A 42 19.04 -13.95 -12.15
CA ALA A 42 20.14 -13.13 -12.64
C ALA A 42 20.40 -11.87 -11.80
N ALA A 43 19.38 -11.27 -11.18
CA ALA A 43 19.51 -10.10 -10.31
C ALA A 43 20.26 -10.44 -9.00
N TYR A 44 20.02 -11.64 -8.45
CA TYR A 44 20.71 -12.12 -7.25
C TYR A 44 22.17 -12.48 -7.49
N LEU A 45 22.45 -13.15 -8.61
CA LEU A 45 23.78 -13.73 -8.87
C LEU A 45 24.75 -12.74 -9.53
N ASN A 46 24.26 -11.80 -10.36
CA ASN A 46 25.10 -10.98 -11.21
C ASN A 46 24.94 -9.47 -10.92
N GLN A 47 25.97 -8.84 -10.36
CA GLN A 47 26.00 -7.37 -10.17
C GLN A 47 25.79 -6.61 -11.50
N SER A 48 26.24 -7.18 -12.62
CA SER A 48 26.06 -6.67 -13.98
C SER A 48 24.59 -6.54 -14.40
N TRP A 49 23.65 -7.24 -13.73
CA TRP A 49 22.21 -7.07 -13.96
C TRP A 49 21.74 -5.67 -13.50
N TRP A 50 22.27 -5.18 -12.38
CA TRP A 50 21.96 -3.87 -11.80
C TRP A 50 22.77 -2.72 -12.40
N LYS A 51 23.97 -3.00 -12.92
CA LYS A 51 24.77 -2.02 -13.65
C LYS A 51 24.46 -1.98 -15.16
N LYS A 52 23.37 -2.61 -15.60
CA LYS A 52 22.99 -2.68 -17.02
C LYS A 52 22.42 -1.34 -17.50
N THR A 53 22.86 -0.88 -18.67
CA THR A 53 22.45 0.40 -19.28
C THR A 53 22.03 0.27 -20.75
N LYS A 54 21.86 -0.97 -21.25
CA LYS A 54 21.58 -1.27 -22.66
C LYS A 54 20.43 -2.29 -22.81
N PRO A 55 19.60 -2.15 -23.87
CA PRO A 55 18.58 -3.14 -24.26
C PRO A 55 19.14 -4.57 -24.48
N PRO A 56 18.32 -5.63 -24.58
CA PRO A 56 16.85 -5.62 -24.73
C PRO A 56 16.05 -5.52 -23.43
N LEU A 57 16.63 -5.84 -22.27
CA LEU A 57 15.96 -5.69 -20.97
C LEU A 57 15.86 -4.21 -20.60
N GLN A 58 14.70 -3.77 -20.09
CA GLN A 58 14.39 -2.35 -19.83
C GLN A 58 14.23 -2.03 -18.34
N HIS A 59 14.42 -3.02 -17.47
CA HIS A 59 14.29 -2.89 -16.01
C HIS A 59 15.12 -1.75 -15.39
N TYR A 60 16.31 -1.47 -15.94
CA TYR A 60 17.20 -0.41 -15.46
C TYR A 60 16.60 0.99 -15.56
N LEU A 61 15.64 1.18 -16.48
CA LEU A 61 14.94 2.45 -16.64
C LEU A 61 14.15 2.84 -15.39
N ALA A 62 13.81 1.91 -14.50
CA ALA A 62 13.11 2.22 -13.25
C ALA A 62 13.89 3.20 -12.36
N TRP A 63 15.21 3.06 -12.26
CA TRP A 63 16.05 3.98 -11.49
C TRP A 63 16.74 5.03 -12.35
N THR A 64 17.21 4.69 -13.56
CA THR A 64 17.95 5.65 -14.40
C THR A 64 17.08 6.76 -14.98
N SER A 65 15.77 6.53 -15.17
CA SER A 65 14.85 7.62 -15.59
C SER A 65 14.70 8.71 -14.54
N ASN A 66 14.84 8.34 -13.26
CA ASN A 66 14.81 9.23 -12.10
C ASN A 66 16.20 9.76 -11.71
N GLY A 67 17.21 9.59 -12.59
CA GLY A 67 18.57 10.09 -12.39
C GLY A 67 19.44 9.27 -11.44
N TYR A 68 18.98 8.13 -10.94
CA TYR A 68 19.78 7.27 -10.05
C TYR A 68 20.70 6.32 -10.84
N ILE A 69 21.87 6.03 -10.26
CA ILE A 69 22.81 5.00 -10.68
C ILE A 69 23.06 4.00 -9.54
N VAL A 70 23.52 2.79 -9.87
CA VAL A 70 23.89 1.76 -8.89
C VAL A 70 25.40 1.81 -8.63
N SER A 71 25.82 2.38 -7.51
CA SER A 71 27.24 2.45 -7.16
C SER A 71 27.75 1.15 -6.54
N LYS A 72 27.02 0.59 -5.57
CA LYS A 72 27.37 -0.67 -4.88
C LYS A 72 26.25 -1.70 -4.96
N VAL A 73 26.63 -2.95 -5.23
CA VAL A 73 25.76 -4.13 -5.09
C VAL A 73 26.43 -5.09 -4.12
N GLN A 74 25.73 -5.50 -3.08
CA GLN A 74 26.13 -6.61 -2.21
C GLN A 74 25.15 -7.77 -2.46
N PRO A 75 25.52 -8.75 -3.32
CA PRO A 75 24.63 -9.84 -3.75
C PRO A 75 23.95 -10.55 -2.58
N GLY A 76 22.63 -10.71 -2.65
CA GLY A 76 21.82 -11.32 -1.59
C GLY A 76 21.54 -10.46 -0.36
N TYR A 77 22.16 -9.27 -0.23
CA TYR A 77 21.93 -8.34 0.87
C TYR A 77 21.23 -7.06 0.41
N PHE A 78 21.94 -6.14 -0.23
CA PHE A 78 21.43 -4.82 -0.59
C PHE A 78 22.12 -4.19 -1.79
N ILE A 79 21.51 -3.12 -2.27
CA ILE A 79 21.91 -2.34 -3.43
C ILE A 79 21.88 -0.87 -3.03
N HIS A 80 22.96 -0.15 -3.32
CA HIS A 80 23.08 1.26 -3.07
C HIS A 80 22.81 2.03 -4.36
N PHE A 81 21.83 2.92 -4.30
CA PHE A 81 21.44 3.81 -5.39
C PHE A 81 21.82 5.24 -5.01
N GLU A 82 22.36 5.99 -5.97
CA GLU A 82 22.74 7.40 -5.76
C GLU A 82 22.49 8.22 -7.03
N LYS A 83 22.18 9.51 -6.87
CA LYS A 83 22.19 10.48 -7.96
C LYS A 83 23.64 10.99 -8.13
N PRO A 84 24.26 10.90 -9.33
CA PRO A 84 25.59 11.46 -9.55
C PRO A 84 25.52 12.98 -9.40
N GLN A 85 26.16 13.51 -8.37
CA GLN A 85 25.97 14.89 -7.94
C GLN A 85 26.52 15.91 -8.96
N HIS A 86 25.68 16.85 -9.37
CA HIS A 86 26.13 18.23 -9.54
C HIS A 86 25.91 18.95 -8.21
N THR A 87 26.98 19.47 -7.63
CA THR A 87 26.97 20.13 -6.31
C THR A 87 26.17 21.42 -6.32
N ILE A 88 25.13 21.51 -5.49
CA ILE A 88 24.55 22.78 -5.03
C ILE A 88 24.30 22.68 -3.50
N THR A 89 25.20 23.29 -2.73
CA THR A 89 24.96 23.88 -1.39
C THR A 89 23.85 24.94 -1.50
N ASP A 90 22.94 25.25 -0.58
CA ASP A 90 22.79 25.16 0.89
C ASP A 90 21.28 25.45 1.21
N LYS A 91 20.65 25.28 2.39
CA LYS A 91 21.01 24.80 3.74
C LYS A 91 19.73 24.43 4.54
N LEU A 92 19.92 23.73 5.67
CA LEU A 92 19.13 23.77 6.93
C LEU A 92 17.62 24.08 6.90
N TYR A 93 16.82 23.07 7.28
CA TYR A 93 16.01 23.13 8.52
C TYR A 93 15.97 21.75 9.17
N HIS A 94 16.22 21.67 10.48
CA HIS A 94 15.86 20.51 11.29
C HIS A 94 14.45 20.73 11.87
N THR A 95 13.52 19.89 11.47
CA THR A 95 12.40 19.43 12.31
C THR A 95 12.33 17.92 12.17
N GLU A 96 12.10 17.21 13.27
CA GLU A 96 12.16 15.74 13.33
C GLU A 96 10.90 15.08 12.74
N ASP A 97 10.65 15.29 11.45
CA ASP A 97 9.77 14.44 10.65
C ASP A 97 10.66 13.68 9.64
N LYS A 98 10.95 12.42 9.95
CA LYS A 98 11.62 11.52 8.99
C LYS A 98 10.64 11.29 7.83
N GLN A 99 10.83 12.03 6.74
CA GLN A 99 9.99 11.94 5.55
C GLN A 99 10.26 10.62 4.80
N CYS A 100 9.57 9.56 5.22
CA CYS A 100 9.65 8.24 4.59
C CYS A 100 9.15 8.29 3.14
N THR A 101 9.75 7.48 2.28
CA THR A 101 9.30 7.36 0.88
C THR A 101 8.22 6.28 0.80
N PHE A 102 7.06 6.60 0.22
CA PHE A 102 6.00 5.63 0.02
C PHE A 102 5.39 5.63 -1.38
N ILE A 103 4.80 4.50 -1.76
CA ILE A 103 3.94 4.34 -2.94
C ILE A 103 2.68 3.53 -2.59
N ILE A 104 1.59 3.78 -3.31
CA ILE A 104 0.40 2.93 -3.29
C ILE A 104 0.38 2.07 -4.56
N ARG A 105 0.10 0.76 -4.44
CA ARG A 105 -0.12 -0.13 -5.59
C ARG A 105 -1.13 -1.25 -5.29
N PRO A 106 -1.69 -1.92 -6.31
CA PRO A 106 -2.42 -3.17 -6.12
C PRO A 106 -1.55 -4.25 -5.47
N ALA A 107 -2.16 -5.08 -4.63
CA ALA A 107 -1.55 -6.24 -4.02
C ALA A 107 -1.36 -7.39 -5.03
N GLU A 108 -0.22 -8.04 -4.94
CA GLU A 108 0.19 -9.16 -5.76
C GLU A 108 0.24 -10.47 -4.95
N LEU A 109 0.35 -11.61 -5.63
CA LEU A 109 0.32 -12.93 -4.99
C LEU A 109 1.50 -13.19 -4.03
N ASP A 110 2.63 -12.52 -4.24
CA ASP A 110 3.80 -12.63 -3.36
C ASP A 110 3.68 -11.77 -2.09
N ASP A 111 2.86 -10.71 -2.12
CA ASP A 111 2.61 -9.87 -0.93
C ASP A 111 1.84 -10.59 0.17
N ALA A 112 1.13 -11.67 -0.16
CA ALA A 112 0.20 -12.35 0.74
C ALA A 112 0.81 -12.81 2.08
N ARG A 113 2.13 -13.06 2.16
CA ARG A 113 2.78 -13.32 3.46
C ARG A 113 3.00 -12.03 4.24
N ASN A 114 3.48 -10.98 3.59
CA ASN A 114 3.75 -9.69 4.24
C ASN A 114 2.45 -9.01 4.72
N ILE A 115 1.35 -9.16 3.97
CA ILE A 115 0.01 -8.67 4.35
C ILE A 115 -0.52 -9.38 5.60
N LEU A 116 -0.27 -10.69 5.76
CA LEU A 116 -0.68 -11.43 6.96
C LEU A 116 0.18 -11.04 8.17
N ASN A 117 1.50 -10.94 8.01
CA ASN A 117 2.37 -10.45 9.08
C ASN A 117 2.00 -9.03 9.53
N LEU A 118 1.48 -8.20 8.62
CA LEU A 118 0.98 -6.85 8.90
C LEU A 118 -0.37 -6.90 9.65
N GLN A 119 -1.26 -7.81 9.27
CA GLN A 119 -2.52 -8.04 9.98
C GLN A 119 -2.28 -8.50 11.43
N ASP A 120 -1.31 -9.40 11.65
CA ASP A 120 -0.93 -9.84 13.00
C ASP A 120 -0.41 -8.68 13.87
N GLN A 121 0.30 -7.70 13.28
CA GLN A 121 0.74 -6.49 13.98
C GLN A 121 -0.44 -5.56 14.35
N PHE A 122 -1.43 -5.42 13.47
CA PHE A 122 -2.62 -4.60 13.75
C PHE A 122 -3.41 -5.09 14.97
N SER A 123 -3.52 -6.41 15.15
CA SER A 123 -4.17 -7.03 16.31
C SER A 123 -3.39 -6.88 17.62
N LEU A 124 -2.07 -6.65 17.56
CA LEU A 124 -1.22 -6.50 18.76
C LEU A 124 -1.16 -5.05 19.27
N ASP A 125 -1.09 -4.08 18.37
CA ASP A 125 -0.85 -2.67 18.72
C ASP A 125 -2.13 -1.86 19.05
N ASN A 126 -3.29 -2.51 19.16
CA ASN A 126 -4.61 -1.85 19.22
C ASN A 126 -4.77 -0.80 18.10
N SER A 127 -4.27 -1.13 16.90
CA SER A 127 -4.16 -0.14 15.82
C SER A 127 -5.54 0.35 15.39
N ILE A 128 -5.68 1.68 15.30
CA ILE A 128 -6.95 2.43 15.27
C ILE A 128 -7.71 2.31 13.91
N PHE A 129 -7.25 1.38 13.08
CA PHE A 129 -7.69 1.10 11.73
C PHE A 129 -7.53 -0.39 11.42
N PHE A 130 -8.29 -1.25 12.08
CA PHE A 130 -8.62 -2.56 11.55
C PHE A 130 -10.02 -2.93 12.06
N CYS A 131 -10.99 -3.11 11.16
CA CYS A 131 -12.31 -3.53 11.58
C CYS A 131 -12.29 -5.05 11.72
N ASP A 132 -12.47 -5.52 12.96
CA ASP A 132 -12.12 -6.87 13.39
C ASP A 132 -12.96 -7.99 12.72
N HIS A 133 -14.01 -7.61 11.99
CA HIS A 133 -14.87 -8.50 11.20
C HIS A 133 -14.33 -8.82 9.79
N MET A 134 -13.11 -8.39 9.45
CA MET A 134 -12.57 -8.48 8.09
C MET A 134 -12.45 -9.91 7.55
N THR A 135 -13.03 -10.12 6.37
CA THR A 135 -13.01 -11.39 5.62
C THR A 135 -11.63 -11.76 5.01
N ILE A 136 -10.51 -11.20 5.47
CA ILE A 136 -9.18 -11.56 4.97
C ILE A 136 -8.82 -12.97 5.47
N PRO A 137 -8.46 -13.92 4.59
CA PRO A 137 -8.18 -15.29 5.04
C PRO A 137 -6.84 -15.38 5.77
N HIS A 138 -6.83 -15.94 6.98
CA HIS A 138 -5.65 -16.10 7.85
C HIS A 138 -4.53 -17.03 7.31
N THR A 139 -4.56 -17.46 6.05
CA THR A 139 -3.50 -18.28 5.45
C THR A 139 -3.03 -17.71 4.13
N THR A 140 -1.72 -17.77 3.88
CA THR A 140 -1.11 -17.20 2.67
C THR A 140 -1.73 -17.77 1.40
N GLN A 141 -2.10 -19.05 1.40
CA GLN A 141 -2.71 -19.71 0.24
C GLN A 141 -4.14 -19.23 -0.01
N SER A 142 -4.94 -19.06 1.03
CA SER A 142 -6.31 -18.55 0.90
C SER A 142 -6.33 -17.07 0.52
N LEU A 143 -5.42 -16.25 1.07
CA LEU A 143 -5.27 -14.85 0.65
C LEU A 143 -4.82 -14.73 -0.82
N ARG A 144 -3.84 -15.53 -1.27
CA ARG A 144 -3.47 -15.61 -2.70
C ARG A 144 -4.67 -15.95 -3.59
N LYS A 145 -5.48 -16.93 -3.19
CA LYS A 145 -6.71 -17.29 -3.92
C LYS A 145 -7.68 -16.11 -3.98
N LYS A 146 -7.83 -15.34 -2.89
CA LYS A 146 -8.71 -14.17 -2.83
C LYS A 146 -8.20 -13.00 -3.69
N ILE A 147 -6.89 -12.71 -3.68
CA ILE A 147 -6.25 -11.72 -4.55
C ILE A 147 -6.43 -12.10 -6.03
N SER A 148 -6.15 -13.37 -6.38
CA SER A 148 -6.36 -13.89 -7.74
C SER A 148 -7.83 -13.81 -8.19
N GLN A 149 -8.77 -14.11 -7.30
CA GLN A 149 -10.20 -13.96 -7.55
C GLN A 149 -10.57 -12.50 -7.82
N TRP A 150 -10.16 -11.56 -6.97
CA TRP A 150 -10.45 -10.12 -7.13
C TRP A 150 -9.90 -9.55 -8.44
N HIS A 151 -8.66 -9.87 -8.80
CA HIS A 151 -8.06 -9.48 -10.09
C HIS A 151 -8.86 -10.00 -11.29
N SER A 152 -9.48 -11.17 -11.15
CA SER A 152 -10.25 -11.84 -12.23
C SER A 152 -11.71 -11.38 -12.31
N SER A 153 -12.38 -11.22 -11.17
CA SER A 153 -13.82 -10.90 -11.08
C SER A 153 -14.13 -9.41 -11.02
N LYS A 154 -13.13 -8.57 -10.70
CA LYS A 154 -13.29 -7.15 -10.31
C LYS A 154 -14.24 -6.92 -9.13
N SER A 155 -14.61 -7.97 -8.39
CA SER A 155 -15.55 -7.89 -7.26
C SER A 155 -14.92 -7.35 -5.97
N GLY A 156 -13.72 -6.79 -6.06
CA GLY A 156 -12.99 -6.18 -4.97
C GLY A 156 -11.56 -5.84 -5.39
N HIS A 157 -10.85 -5.18 -4.49
CA HIS A 157 -9.47 -4.77 -4.66
C HIS A 157 -8.75 -4.80 -3.33
N LEU A 158 -7.44 -4.98 -3.38
CA LEU A 158 -6.55 -4.82 -2.22
C LEU A 158 -5.38 -3.97 -2.70
N LEU A 159 -5.20 -2.82 -2.05
CA LEU A 159 -4.11 -1.90 -2.28
C LEU A 159 -3.14 -1.97 -1.09
N THR A 160 -1.85 -1.90 -1.38
CA THR A 160 -0.77 -1.85 -0.39
C THR A 160 -0.08 -0.49 -0.43
N ALA A 161 0.21 0.06 0.74
CA ALA A 161 1.14 1.16 0.94
C ALA A 161 2.52 0.57 1.23
N ILE A 162 3.46 0.74 0.30
CA ILE A 162 4.86 0.35 0.50
C ILE A 162 5.60 1.57 1.02
N VAL A 163 6.12 1.52 2.25
CA VAL A 163 6.82 2.59 2.96
C VAL A 163 8.24 2.13 3.28
N ASP A 164 9.25 2.89 2.86
CA ASP A 164 10.68 2.54 3.01
C ASP A 164 10.98 1.08 2.59
N GLY A 165 10.31 0.58 1.55
CA GLY A 165 10.46 -0.77 1.02
C GLY A 165 9.67 -1.90 1.72
N SER A 166 8.89 -1.61 2.76
CA SER A 166 8.05 -2.58 3.50
C SER A 166 6.56 -2.25 3.38
N ILE A 167 5.65 -3.21 3.57
CA ILE A 167 4.20 -2.91 3.59
C ILE A 167 3.85 -2.22 4.91
N GLY A 168 3.56 -0.93 4.87
CA GLY A 168 3.19 -0.12 6.05
C GLY A 168 1.69 0.07 6.25
N GLY A 169 0.88 -0.27 5.25
CA GLY A 169 -0.57 -0.21 5.33
C GLY A 169 -1.25 -0.88 4.13
N ILE A 170 -2.57 -1.08 4.24
CA ILE A 170 -3.44 -1.68 3.24
C ILE A 170 -4.80 -0.99 3.20
N ILE A 171 -5.47 -1.01 2.05
CA ILE A 171 -6.93 -0.83 1.98
C ILE A 171 -7.55 -1.92 1.10
N GLN A 172 -8.54 -2.60 1.65
CA GLN A 172 -9.40 -3.55 0.95
C GLN A 172 -10.69 -2.84 0.53
N VAL A 173 -11.11 -3.05 -0.71
CA VAL A 173 -12.40 -2.64 -1.24
C VAL A 173 -13.16 -3.91 -1.63
N VAL A 174 -14.40 -4.09 -1.18
CA VAL A 174 -15.20 -5.30 -1.44
C VAL A 174 -16.54 -4.91 -2.05
N GLY A 175 -16.72 -5.19 -3.34
CA GLY A 175 -17.99 -4.97 -4.01
C GLY A 175 -19.05 -5.98 -3.57
N ASN A 176 -20.32 -5.58 -3.58
CA ASN A 176 -21.41 -6.48 -3.23
C ASN A 176 -21.73 -7.46 -4.39
N ALA A 177 -22.02 -8.73 -4.07
CA ALA A 177 -22.40 -9.74 -5.06
C ALA A 177 -23.86 -9.61 -5.55
N SER A 178 -24.73 -8.93 -4.81
CA SER A 178 -26.13 -8.72 -5.22
C SER A 178 -26.24 -7.60 -6.25
N PRO A 179 -26.91 -7.80 -7.41
CA PRO A 179 -27.09 -6.76 -8.43
C PRO A 179 -27.71 -5.46 -7.89
N ALA A 180 -28.65 -5.56 -6.94
CA ALA A 180 -29.28 -4.40 -6.32
C ALA A 180 -28.32 -3.55 -5.47
N MET A 181 -27.18 -4.13 -5.05
CA MET A 181 -26.16 -3.49 -4.21
C MET A 181 -24.80 -3.38 -4.91
N ALA A 182 -24.69 -3.76 -6.19
CA ALA A 182 -23.42 -3.79 -6.93
C ALA A 182 -22.75 -2.39 -7.08
N HIS A 183 -23.52 -1.32 -6.88
CA HIS A 183 -23.04 0.06 -6.82
C HIS A 183 -22.31 0.42 -5.51
N ARG A 184 -22.34 -0.48 -4.51
CA ARG A 184 -21.76 -0.31 -3.16
C ARG A 184 -20.52 -1.18 -3.00
N ALA A 185 -19.52 -0.64 -2.32
CA ALA A 185 -18.41 -1.43 -1.80
C ALA A 185 -18.07 -1.09 -0.35
N GLU A 186 -17.85 -2.14 0.44
CA GLU A 186 -17.30 -2.00 1.78
C GLU A 186 -15.81 -1.71 1.69
N ILE A 187 -15.31 -0.73 2.46
CA ILE A 187 -13.88 -0.48 2.60
C ILE A 187 -13.39 -0.84 4.00
N ASN A 188 -12.20 -1.41 4.04
CA ASN A 188 -11.47 -1.66 5.27
C ASN A 188 -10.02 -1.23 5.07
N ILE A 189 -9.53 -0.28 5.85
CA ILE A 189 -8.18 0.28 5.77
C ILE A 189 -7.44 0.01 7.09
N GLY A 190 -6.14 -0.26 6.99
CA GLY A 190 -5.24 -0.40 8.14
C GLY A 190 -3.82 0.03 7.86
N ILE A 191 -3.19 0.68 8.83
CA ILE A 191 -1.88 1.33 8.72
C ILE A 191 -1.17 1.20 10.07
N LEU A 192 0.13 0.90 10.05
CA LEU A 192 0.90 0.79 11.30
C LEU A 192 0.95 2.14 12.01
N PRO A 193 0.85 2.18 13.36
CA PRO A 193 0.85 3.43 14.13
C PRO A 193 2.01 4.39 13.77
N GLN A 194 3.19 3.84 13.52
CA GLN A 194 4.41 4.56 13.11
C GLN A 194 4.32 5.31 11.76
N TYR A 195 3.28 5.06 10.96
CA TYR A 195 3.06 5.66 9.65
C TYR A 195 1.79 6.53 9.57
N GLU A 196 1.01 6.64 10.66
CA GLU A 196 -0.27 7.36 10.67
C GLU A 196 -0.18 8.87 10.37
N THR A 197 0.98 9.50 10.56
CA THR A 197 1.20 10.93 10.35
C THR A 197 1.54 11.29 8.90
N GLN A 198 1.87 10.31 8.06
CA GLN A 198 2.46 10.52 6.73
C GLN A 198 1.42 10.65 5.60
N HIS A 199 0.14 10.89 5.92
CA HIS A 199 -0.98 10.97 4.96
C HIS A 199 -1.17 9.72 4.07
N ILE A 200 -0.61 8.57 4.45
CA ILE A 200 -0.74 7.29 3.72
C ILE A 200 -2.20 6.82 3.66
N ASP A 201 -3.00 7.15 4.68
CA ASP A 201 -4.44 6.90 4.71
C ASP A 201 -5.20 7.64 3.62
N LEU A 202 -4.87 8.92 3.41
CA LEU A 202 -5.44 9.72 2.34
C LEU A 202 -5.06 9.11 0.99
N ALA A 203 -3.79 8.78 0.76
CA ALA A 203 -3.33 8.19 -0.50
C ALA A 203 -3.98 6.82 -0.78
N LEU A 204 -4.15 5.97 0.24
CA LEU A 204 -4.88 4.70 0.14
C LEU A 204 -6.35 4.94 -0.22
N LEU A 205 -7.04 5.87 0.46
CA LEU A 205 -8.45 6.19 0.23
C LEU A 205 -8.69 6.82 -1.15
N GLU A 206 -7.88 7.78 -1.58
CA GLU A 206 -7.96 8.39 -2.91
C GLU A 206 -7.79 7.35 -4.02
N THR A 207 -6.81 6.44 -3.86
CA THR A 207 -6.58 5.35 -4.81
C THR A 207 -7.75 4.35 -4.83
N ALA A 208 -8.33 4.05 -3.66
CA ALA A 208 -9.50 3.19 -3.54
C ALA A 208 -10.77 3.82 -4.15
N GLU A 209 -10.99 5.13 -3.96
CA GLU A 209 -12.08 5.88 -4.58
C GLU A 209 -11.92 5.94 -6.11
N GLN A 210 -10.70 6.18 -6.60
CA GLN A 210 -10.42 6.13 -8.04
C GLN A 210 -10.73 4.74 -8.62
N TRP A 211 -10.30 3.67 -7.95
CA TRP A 211 -10.61 2.31 -8.37
C TRP A 211 -12.12 2.02 -8.33
N ALA A 212 -12.82 2.43 -7.27
CA ALA A 212 -14.26 2.22 -7.11
C ALA A 212 -15.04 2.86 -8.28
N ARG A 213 -14.74 4.12 -8.58
CA ARG A 213 -15.35 4.86 -9.70
C ARG A 213 -15.12 4.18 -11.05
N GLN A 214 -13.91 3.70 -11.30
CA GLN A 214 -13.57 2.96 -12.54
C GLN A 214 -14.29 1.62 -12.67
N ASN A 215 -14.83 1.07 -11.58
CA ASN A 215 -15.59 -0.18 -11.57
C ASN A 215 -17.10 0.03 -11.33
N GLY A 216 -17.61 1.26 -11.47
CA GLY A 216 -19.04 1.56 -11.38
C GLY A 216 -19.60 1.58 -9.94
N ILE A 217 -18.73 1.56 -8.93
CA ILE A 217 -19.11 1.75 -7.54
C ILE A 217 -19.29 3.25 -7.31
N ASN A 218 -20.49 3.66 -6.90
CA ASN A 218 -20.84 5.05 -6.58
C ASN A 218 -20.94 5.31 -5.08
N ARG A 219 -20.65 4.30 -4.25
CA ARG A 219 -20.77 4.40 -2.79
C ARG A 219 -19.76 3.52 -2.08
N LEU A 220 -19.05 4.11 -1.13
CA LEU A 220 -18.21 3.40 -0.16
C LEU A 220 -18.88 3.40 1.21
N GLU A 221 -18.68 2.31 1.96
CA GLU A 221 -19.22 2.14 3.30
C GLU A 221 -18.24 1.42 4.22
N LEU A 222 -18.34 1.69 5.51
CA LEU A 222 -17.52 1.08 6.56
C LEU A 222 -18.27 1.02 7.88
N SER A 223 -17.78 0.20 8.81
CA SER A 223 -18.18 0.26 10.22
C SER A 223 -16.97 0.70 11.06
N VAL A 224 -17.21 1.29 12.22
CA VAL A 224 -16.15 1.71 13.15
C VAL A 224 -16.69 1.69 14.58
N LEU A 225 -15.93 1.11 15.52
CA LEU A 225 -16.29 1.15 16.95
C LEU A 225 -16.55 2.59 17.42
N LYS A 226 -17.66 2.80 18.11
CA LYS A 226 -18.12 4.09 18.64
C LYS A 226 -17.10 4.77 19.56
N ALA A 227 -16.24 4.00 20.23
CA ALA A 227 -15.15 4.50 21.06
C ALA A 227 -14.01 5.16 20.25
N GLN A 228 -13.83 4.81 18.96
CA GLN A 228 -12.73 5.25 18.11
C GLN A 228 -12.95 6.67 17.52
N ASN A 229 -13.13 7.64 18.41
CA ASN A 229 -13.39 9.05 18.08
C ASN A 229 -12.35 9.69 17.13
N ARG A 230 -11.10 9.19 17.11
CA ARG A 230 -10.06 9.66 16.18
C ARG A 230 -10.30 9.15 14.75
N THR A 231 -10.67 7.88 14.59
CA THR A 231 -11.03 7.24 13.31
C THR A 231 -12.25 7.89 12.68
N ILE A 232 -13.30 8.09 13.49
CA ILE A 232 -14.56 8.73 13.07
C ILE A 232 -14.28 10.12 12.49
N LYS A 233 -13.59 10.99 13.25
CA LYS A 233 -13.20 12.34 12.78
C LYS A 233 -12.29 12.35 11.56
N ARG A 234 -11.56 11.27 11.30
CA ARG A 234 -10.69 11.12 10.14
C ARG A 234 -11.51 10.78 8.89
N PHE A 235 -12.45 9.84 9.00
CA PHE A 235 -13.40 9.53 7.94
C PHE A 235 -14.37 10.69 7.64
N GLU A 236 -14.83 11.43 8.66
CA GLU A 236 -15.63 12.66 8.48
C GLU A 236 -14.88 13.69 7.61
N LYS A 237 -13.59 13.91 7.86
CA LYS A 237 -12.73 14.78 7.03
C LYS A 237 -12.57 14.27 5.59
N PHE A 238 -12.66 12.96 5.38
CA PHE A 238 -12.66 12.36 4.04
C PHE A 238 -14.05 12.34 3.39
N GLY A 239 -15.07 12.92 4.02
CA GLY A 239 -16.42 13.06 3.46
C GLY A 239 -17.33 11.85 3.67
N PHE A 240 -17.01 10.97 4.63
CA PHE A 240 -17.94 9.96 5.12
C PHE A 240 -18.86 10.58 6.18
N SER A 241 -20.12 10.17 6.19
CA SER A 241 -21.11 10.56 7.19
C SER A 241 -21.55 9.36 8.02
N ILE A 242 -21.82 9.56 9.30
CA ILE A 242 -22.49 8.56 10.15
C ILE A 242 -23.94 8.43 9.69
N GLU A 243 -24.38 7.19 9.44
CA GLU A 243 -25.74 6.88 8.98
C GLU A 243 -26.55 6.04 9.98
N GLY A 244 -25.90 5.46 10.99
CA GLY A 244 -26.57 4.71 12.04
C GLY A 244 -25.63 4.16 13.10
N ILE A 245 -26.21 3.58 14.15
CA ILE A 245 -25.51 2.85 15.21
C ILE A 245 -25.95 1.39 15.17
N ARG A 246 -25.00 0.48 15.13
CA ARG A 246 -25.22 -0.96 15.36
C ARG A 246 -24.91 -1.23 16.83
N GLN A 247 -25.96 -1.42 17.62
CA GLN A 247 -25.83 -1.64 19.06
C GLN A 247 -25.34 -3.05 19.37
N ASN A 248 -24.46 -3.21 20.36
CA ASN A 248 -23.85 -4.49 20.74
C ASN A 248 -23.28 -5.27 19.53
N ALA A 249 -22.65 -4.56 18.60
CA ALA A 249 -22.18 -5.10 17.33
C ALA A 249 -21.07 -6.15 17.49
N LEU A 250 -20.18 -5.92 18.45
CA LEU A 250 -19.01 -6.76 18.72
C LEU A 250 -18.93 -7.09 20.21
N PHE A 251 -18.25 -8.20 20.54
CA PHE A 251 -17.98 -8.62 21.91
C PHE A 251 -16.46 -8.76 22.09
N ILE A 252 -15.85 -7.77 22.74
CA ILE A 252 -14.40 -7.59 22.85
C ILE A 252 -14.06 -7.47 24.34
N ASP A 253 -13.00 -8.14 24.82
CA ASP A 253 -12.58 -8.09 26.24
C ASP A 253 -13.71 -8.34 27.28
N GLY A 254 -14.69 -9.17 26.94
CA GLY A 254 -15.82 -9.49 27.84
C GLY A 254 -16.95 -8.46 27.88
N ARG A 255 -16.92 -7.43 27.02
CA ARG A 255 -17.94 -6.35 26.93
C ARG A 255 -18.52 -6.25 25.52
N TYR A 256 -19.78 -5.85 25.43
CA TYR A 256 -20.40 -5.48 24.15
C TYR A 256 -20.00 -4.06 23.77
N GLU A 257 -19.68 -3.87 22.50
CA GLU A 257 -19.29 -2.58 21.93
C GLU A 257 -20.22 -2.19 20.77
N ASP A 258 -20.55 -0.90 20.68
CA ASP A 258 -21.35 -0.32 19.59
C ASP A 258 -20.45 0.04 18.40
N GLU A 259 -20.98 -0.07 17.18
CA GLU A 259 -20.37 0.48 15.97
C GLU A 259 -21.20 1.64 15.39
N PHE A 260 -20.54 2.63 14.81
CA PHE A 260 -21.14 3.51 13.81
C PHE A 260 -21.02 2.86 12.43
N TYR A 261 -22.11 2.90 11.67
CA TYR A 261 -22.07 2.66 10.23
C TYR A 261 -21.87 4.00 9.51
N MET A 262 -20.88 4.08 8.64
CA MET A 262 -20.53 5.30 7.90
C MET A 262 -20.54 5.06 6.39
N GLY A 263 -20.98 6.06 5.63
CA GLY A 263 -21.09 5.99 4.17
C GLY A 263 -20.57 7.26 3.48
N LYS A 264 -20.02 7.10 2.27
CA LYS A 264 -19.64 8.18 1.36
C LYS A 264 -20.19 7.89 -0.03
N VAL A 265 -20.89 8.85 -0.61
CA VAL A 265 -21.33 8.80 -2.02
C VAL A 265 -20.23 9.40 -2.91
N LEU A 266 -19.84 8.65 -3.92
CA LEU A 266 -18.85 9.03 -4.92
C LEU A 266 -19.55 9.69 -6.11
N LEU A 267 -19.70 11.02 -6.06
CA LEU A 267 -20.21 11.88 -7.15
C LEU A 267 -19.25 11.88 -8.34
#